data_AF-A0A7V2EZI9-F1
#
_entry.id   AF-A0A7V2EZI9-F1
#
_cell.length_a   1.000
_cell.length_b   1.000
_cell.length_c   1.000
_cell.angle_alpha   90.00
_cell.angle_beta   90.00
_cell.angle_gamma   90.00
#
_symmetry.space_group_name_H-M   'P 1'
#
loop_
_entity.id
_entity.type
_entity.pdbx_description
1 polymer ?
#
loop_
_entity_poly.entity_id
_entity_poly.type
_entity_poly.pdbx_seq_one_letter_code
_entity_poly.pdbx_strand_id
1 'polypeptide(L)'
;MSHTDQIIAETKPDTLNDHNLVAEDATVVDGILYDKRPAKRADGSVAEGLFNVWITLDNPKQYNSYTTDMVKGAILAFRRASVDRSVNAVVFTGTGDK
;
A
#
# COMPACT_ATOMS: atom_id res chain seq x y z
N MET A 1 7.27 -1.37 32.70
CA MET A 1 6.24 -1.60 31.67
C MET A 1 4.96 -0.99 32.15
N SER A 2 4.24 -0.29 31.29
CA SER A 2 2.90 0.23 31.59
C SER A 2 1.93 -0.93 31.81
N HIS A 3 0.85 -0.71 32.56
CA HIS A 3 -0.25 -1.67 32.67
C HIS A 3 -0.82 -2.02 31.28
N THR A 4 -0.81 -1.07 30.33
CA THR A 4 -1.19 -1.31 28.93
C THR A 4 -0.27 -2.31 28.23
N ASP A 5 1.04 -2.26 28.49
CA ASP A 5 2.00 -3.16 27.84
C ASP A 5 1.79 -4.62 28.30
N GLN A 6 1.42 -4.81 29.57
CA GLN A 6 1.10 -6.13 30.13
C GLN A 6 -0.14 -6.73 29.46
N ILE A 7 -1.23 -5.96 29.35
CA ILE A 7 -2.45 -6.41 28.67
C ILE A 7 -2.16 -6.77 27.21
N ILE A 8 -1.36 -5.97 26.49
CA ILE A 8 -0.98 -6.28 25.10
C ILE A 8 -0.20 -7.59 25.04
N ALA A 9 0.75 -7.82 25.95
CA ALA A 9 1.54 -9.04 25.97
C ALA A 9 0.69 -10.29 26.20
N GLU A 10 -0.35 -10.18 27.03
CA GLU A 10 -1.27 -11.28 27.37
C GLU A 10 -2.36 -11.52 26.32
N THR A 11 -2.83 -10.46 25.64
CA THR A 11 -4.02 -10.54 24.77
C THR A 11 -3.74 -10.43 23.27
N LYS A 12 -2.51 -10.10 22.86
CA LYS A 12 -2.16 -10.08 21.43
C LYS A 12 -2.36 -11.48 20.82
N PRO A 13 -2.83 -11.56 19.56
CA PRO A 13 -2.90 -12.85 18.89
C PRO A 13 -1.49 -13.40 18.62
N ASP A 14 -1.34 -14.72 18.69
CA ASP A 14 -0.07 -15.40 18.37
C ASP A 14 0.37 -15.15 16.92
N THR A 15 -0.60 -15.00 16.01
CA THR A 15 -0.38 -14.73 14.59
C THR A 15 -1.33 -13.67 14.08
N LEU A 16 -0.86 -12.86 13.13
CA LEU A 16 -1.71 -11.91 12.42
C LEU A 16 -2.27 -12.57 11.17
N ASN A 17 -3.58 -12.40 10.95
CA ASN A 17 -4.22 -12.86 9.73
C ASN A 17 -3.82 -11.96 8.54
N ASP A 18 -3.52 -12.61 7.42
CA ASP A 18 -3.44 -11.97 6.12
C ASP A 18 -4.85 -11.80 5.56
N HIS A 19 -5.20 -10.58 5.17
CA HIS A 19 -6.50 -10.21 4.64
C HIS A 19 -6.48 -9.91 3.13
N ASN A 20 -5.35 -10.18 2.46
CA ASN A 20 -5.25 -10.12 1.01
C ASN A 20 -6.10 -11.20 0.36
N LEU A 21 -6.65 -10.88 -0.83
CA LEU A 21 -7.48 -11.81 -1.60
C LEU A 21 -6.66 -12.71 -2.53
N VAL A 22 -5.49 -12.23 -2.91
CA VAL A 22 -4.57 -12.89 -3.84
C VAL A 22 -3.14 -12.71 -3.33
N ALA A 23 -2.23 -13.55 -3.80
CA ALA A 23 -0.80 -13.40 -3.53
C ALA A 23 -0.27 -12.07 -4.08
N GLU A 24 0.81 -11.56 -3.49
CA GLU A 24 1.32 -10.22 -3.81
C GLU A 24 1.74 -10.06 -5.27
N ASP A 25 2.30 -11.10 -5.88
CA ASP A 25 2.68 -11.13 -7.30
C ASP A 25 1.46 -10.99 -8.22
N ALA A 26 0.31 -11.54 -7.82
CA ALA A 26 -0.95 -11.40 -8.55
C ALA A 26 -1.63 -10.02 -8.37
N THR A 27 -1.14 -9.17 -7.46
CA THR A 27 -1.62 -7.77 -7.32
C THR A 27 -0.97 -6.81 -8.31
N VAL A 28 0.16 -7.20 -8.90
CA VAL A 28 0.90 -6.38 -9.85
C VAL A 28 0.49 -6.77 -11.26
N VAL A 29 -0.21 -5.86 -11.93
CA VAL A 29 -0.68 -6.02 -13.31
C VAL A 29 0.03 -4.99 -14.18
N ASP A 30 0.35 -5.34 -15.42
CA ASP A 30 0.94 -4.40 -16.38
C ASP A 30 0.12 -3.10 -16.46
N GLY A 31 0.82 -1.97 -16.38
CA GLY A 31 0.22 -0.64 -16.33
C GLY A 31 -0.20 -0.17 -14.93
N ILE A 32 -0.01 -0.96 -13.87
CA ILE A 32 -0.18 -0.52 -12.47
C ILE A 32 1.13 -0.76 -11.71
N LEU A 33 1.77 0.33 -11.30
CA LEU A 33 2.95 0.27 -10.42
C LEU A 33 2.51 0.38 -8.96
N TYR A 34 3.15 -0.42 -8.10
CA TYR A 34 2.96 -0.40 -6.65
C TYR A 34 4.31 -0.15 -5.97
N ASP A 35 4.47 1.02 -5.36
CA ASP A 35 5.73 1.42 -4.72
C ASP A 35 5.51 1.80 -3.25
N LYS A 36 6.09 1.03 -2.34
CA LYS A 36 5.98 1.24 -0.90
C LYS A 36 7.16 2.07 -0.40
N ARG A 37 6.90 3.32 -0.05
CA ARG A 37 7.92 4.32 0.31
C ARG A 37 7.87 4.63 1.80
N PRO A 38 9.02 4.87 2.48
CA PRO A 38 9.02 5.30 3.88
C PRO A 38 8.22 6.60 4.06
N ALA A 39 7.35 6.63 5.07
CA ALA A 39 6.63 7.83 5.44
C ALA A 39 7.60 8.84 6.06
N LYS A 40 7.39 10.13 5.77
CA LYS A 40 8.20 11.22 6.30
C LYS A 40 7.37 12.10 7.22
N ARG A 41 7.98 12.60 8.30
CA ARG A 41 7.43 13.64 9.16
C ARG A 41 7.50 15.00 8.47
N ALA A 42 6.87 16.00 9.06
CA ALA A 42 6.86 17.38 8.55
C ALA A 42 8.28 17.98 8.42
N ASP A 43 9.22 17.54 9.25
CA ASP A 43 10.63 17.92 9.21
C ASP A 43 11.48 17.14 8.18
N GLY A 44 10.85 16.22 7.44
CA GLY A 44 11.51 15.39 6.43
C GLY A 44 12.16 14.11 6.96
N SER A 45 12.21 13.90 8.28
CA SER A 45 12.74 12.66 8.89
C SER A 45 11.83 11.46 8.60
N VAL A 46 12.40 10.26 8.55
CA VAL A 46 11.63 9.02 8.34
C VAL A 46 10.84 8.67 9.60
N ALA A 47 9.54 8.40 9.44
CA ALA A 47 8.72 7.75 10.45
C ALA A 47 8.94 6.23 10.37
N GLU A 48 9.76 5.71 11.29
CA GLU A 48 10.13 4.30 11.31
C GLU A 48 8.90 3.38 11.36
N GLY A 49 8.93 2.31 10.56
CA GLY A 49 7.84 1.33 10.47
C GLY A 49 6.57 1.82 9.78
N LEU A 50 6.51 3.09 9.34
CA LEU A 50 5.38 3.64 8.60
C LEU A 50 5.77 3.94 7.14
N PHE A 51 4.83 3.67 6.25
CA PHE A 51 5.01 3.79 4.81
C PHE A 51 3.82 4.50 4.17
N ASN A 52 4.08 5.08 3.01
CA ASN A 52 3.07 5.50 2.06
C ASN A 52 3.22 4.65 0.81
N VAL A 53 2.11 4.18 0.26
CA VAL A 53 2.10 3.43 -1.00
C VAL A 53 1.77 4.37 -2.14
N TRP A 54 2.54 4.29 -3.21
CA TRP A 54 2.26 4.98 -4.46
C TRP A 54 1.71 3.96 -5.44
N ILE A 55 0.44 4.13 -5.82
CA ILE A 55 -0.20 3.35 -6.87
C ILE A 55 -0.20 4.25 -8.11
N THR A 56 0.50 3.83 -9.16
CA THR A 56 0.68 4.65 -10.36
C THR A 56 0.11 3.96 -11.58
N LEU A 57 -0.79 4.65 -12.30
CA LEU A 57 -1.17 4.26 -13.65
C LEU A 57 0.03 4.50 -14.57
N ASP A 58 0.53 3.44 -15.20
CA ASP A 58 1.69 3.49 -16.09
C ASP A 58 1.28 3.17 -17.53
N ASN A 59 0.44 4.05 -18.09
CA ASN A 59 0.04 4.00 -19.49
C ASN A 59 0.12 5.39 -20.14
N PRO A 60 1.30 6.05 -20.10
CA PRO A 60 1.42 7.45 -20.50
C PRO A 60 1.18 7.65 -22.01
N LYS A 61 1.40 6.61 -22.83
CA LYS A 61 1.11 6.61 -24.28
C LYS A 61 -0.38 6.81 -24.58
N GLN A 62 -1.26 6.51 -23.63
CA GLN A 62 -2.70 6.71 -23.73
C GLN A 62 -3.22 7.64 -22.64
N TYR A 63 -2.42 8.62 -22.19
CA TYR A 63 -2.81 9.59 -21.16
C TYR A 63 -3.28 8.92 -19.85
N ASN A 64 -2.67 7.78 -19.51
CA ASN A 64 -3.04 6.93 -18.38
C ASN A 64 -4.49 6.42 -18.39
N SER A 65 -5.12 6.36 -19.57
CA SER A 65 -6.36 5.61 -19.75
C SER A 65 -6.14 4.16 -19.32
N TYR A 66 -7.00 3.67 -18.44
CA TYR A 66 -6.89 2.31 -17.92
C TYR A 66 -7.68 1.32 -18.76
N THR A 67 -7.13 0.11 -18.90
CA THR A 67 -7.87 -1.05 -19.40
C THR A 67 -8.68 -1.69 -18.27
N THR A 68 -9.56 -2.64 -18.61
CA THR A 68 -10.28 -3.44 -17.61
C THR A 68 -9.33 -4.18 -16.66
N ASP A 69 -8.20 -4.69 -17.17
CA ASP A 69 -7.24 -5.42 -16.34
C ASP A 69 -6.45 -4.48 -15.44
N MET A 70 -6.10 -3.27 -15.91
CA MET A 70 -5.52 -2.23 -15.06
C MET A 70 -6.46 -1.85 -13.90
N VAL A 71 -7.77 -1.73 -14.14
CA VAL A 71 -8.73 -1.44 -13.05
C VAL A 71 -8.78 -2.56 -12.03
N LYS A 72 -8.77 -3.82 -12.45
CA LYS A 72 -8.67 -4.96 -11.52
C LYS A 72 -7.37 -4.88 -10.70
N GLY A 73 -6.25 -4.59 -11.37
CA GLY A 73 -4.95 -4.38 -10.72
C GLY A 73 -4.99 -3.25 -9.69
N ALA A 74 -5.58 -2.10 -10.04
CA ALA A 74 -5.74 -0.97 -9.13
C ALA A 74 -6.58 -1.35 -7.89
N ILE A 75 -7.70 -2.07 -8.07
CA ILE A 75 -8.53 -2.55 -6.95
C ILE A 75 -7.72 -3.44 -6.01
N LEU A 76 -6.94 -4.38 -6.56
CA LEU A 76 -6.10 -5.28 -5.77
C LEU A 76 -4.95 -4.54 -5.08
N ALA A 77 -4.34 -3.56 -5.75
CA ALA A 77 -3.31 -2.68 -5.16
C ALA A 77 -3.86 -1.86 -3.98
N PHE A 78 -5.04 -1.26 -4.12
CA PHE A 78 -5.71 -0.55 -3.02
C PHE A 78 -6.07 -1.48 -1.86
N ARG A 79 -6.57 -2.69 -2.16
CA ARG A 79 -6.86 -3.70 -1.14
C ARG A 79 -5.60 -4.07 -0.36
N ARG A 80 -4.49 -4.32 -1.05
CA ARG A 80 -3.19 -4.63 -0.42
C ARG A 80 -2.72 -3.50 0.48
N ALA A 81 -2.77 -2.26 -0.01
CA ALA A 81 -2.39 -1.09 0.77
C ALA A 81 -3.31 -0.87 2.00
N SER A 82 -4.61 -1.14 1.88
CA SER A 82 -5.56 -0.90 2.97
C SER A 82 -5.47 -1.92 4.11
N VAL A 83 -5.01 -3.14 3.84
CA VAL A 83 -4.84 -4.18 4.87
C VAL A 83 -3.40 -4.26 5.42
N ASP A 84 -2.47 -3.51 4.84
CA ASP A 84 -1.10 -3.41 5.33
C ASP A 84 -1.03 -2.42 6.51
N ARG A 85 -0.82 -2.95 7.71
CA ARG A 85 -0.78 -2.19 8.97
C ARG A 85 0.37 -1.19 9.05
N SER A 86 1.37 -1.31 8.19
CA SER A 86 2.49 -0.36 8.09
C SER A 86 2.23 0.79 7.11
N VAL A 87 1.14 0.73 6.34
CA VAL A 87 0.80 1.77 5.36
C VAL A 87 -0.17 2.77 5.96
N ASN A 88 0.23 4.03 5.99
CA ASN A 88 -0.56 5.13 6.53
C ASN A 88 -1.40 5.83 5.44
N ALA A 89 -0.85 5.99 4.24
CA ALA A 89 -1.53 6.67 3.14
C ALA A 89 -1.21 6.05 1.79
N VAL A 90 -2.13 6.28 0.84
CA VAL A 90 -1.93 5.96 -0.58
C VAL A 90 -1.88 7.24 -1.39
N VAL A 91 -0.87 7.37 -2.25
CA VAL A 91 -0.81 8.34 -3.33
C VAL A 91 -1.22 7.61 -4.60
N PHE A 92 -2.37 7.98 -5.17
CA PHE A 92 -2.83 7.44 -6.44
C PHE A 92 -2.60 8.46 -7.55
N THR A 93 -1.83 8.08 -8.57
CA THR A 93 -1.33 9.00 -9.59
C THR A 93 -1.09 8.30 -10.93
N GLY A 94 -0.58 9.01 -11.93
CA GLY A 94 -0.21 8.48 -13.25
C GLY A 94 1.21 8.88 -13.64
N THR A 95 1.86 8.12 -14.52
CA THR A 95 3.17 8.48 -15.05
C THR A 95 3.06 9.55 -16.14
N GLY A 96 4.16 10.30 -16.35
CA GLY A 96 4.18 11.39 -17.32
C GLY A 96 3.58 12.69 -16.78
N ASP A 97 3.38 13.63 -17.70
CA ASP A 97 3.03 15.02 -17.42
C ASP A 97 1.67 15.45 -18.01
N LYS A 98 0.91 14.49 -18.56
CA LYS A 98 -0.36 14.72 -19.26
C LYS A 98 -1.53 14.01 -18.60
#